data_AF-A0A2G6NDD8-F1
#
_entry.id   AF-A0A2G6NDD8-F1
#
_cell.length_a   1.000
_cell.length_b   1.000
_cell.length_c   1.000
_cell.angle_alpha   90.00
_cell.angle_beta   90.00
_cell.angle_gamma   90.00
#
_symmetry.space_group_name_H-M   'P 1'
#
loop_
_entity.id
_entity.type
_entity.pdbx_description
1 polymer ?
#
loop_
_entity_poly.entity_id
_entity_poly.type
_entity_poly.pdbx_seq_one_letter_code
_entity_poly.pdbx_strand_id
1 'polypeptide(L)'
;MYASKLAARGDVWEIYSIWNIPGGEKISRYANTFIRLGWQHYTYDYTGSGDWNMLPLDINSAAEMQMLQMMGMDSIKDANQVYLTFEAYF
;
A
#
# COMPACT_ATOMS: atom_id res chain seq x y z
N MET A 1 -1.08 10.27 -3.98
CA MET A 1 -0.13 9.15 -4.10
C MET A 1 -0.95 7.86 -4.16
N TYR A 2 -1.04 7.20 -5.31
CA TYR A 2 -1.56 5.83 -5.38
C TYR A 2 -0.43 4.89 -4.96
N ALA A 3 -0.20 4.79 -3.65
CA ALA A 3 0.81 3.91 -3.09
C ALA A 3 0.32 2.46 -3.26
N SER A 4 0.74 1.82 -4.34
CA SER A 4 0.54 0.38 -4.50
C SER A 4 1.65 -0.36 -3.78
N LYS A 5 1.35 -1.57 -3.28
CA LYS A 5 2.38 -2.44 -2.67
C LYS A 5 3.57 -2.67 -3.60
N LEU A 6 3.32 -2.75 -4.91
CA LEU A 6 4.35 -2.91 -5.91
C LEU A 6 5.22 -1.66 -6.10
N ALA A 7 4.62 -0.47 -5.98
CA ALA A 7 5.34 0.79 -6.06
C ALA A 7 6.30 1.01 -4.89
N ALA A 8 6.16 0.30 -3.77
CA ALA A 8 7.06 0.45 -2.63
C ALA A 8 8.52 0.14 -2.98
N ARG A 9 8.76 -0.88 -3.84
CA ARG A 9 10.11 -1.41 -4.14
C ARG A 9 10.99 -1.55 -2.88
N GLY A 10 10.38 -2.04 -1.81
CA GLY A 10 10.95 -2.27 -0.49
C GLY A 10 10.02 -3.26 0.23
N ASP A 11 9.82 -3.12 1.54
CA ASP A 11 8.97 -4.03 2.30
C ASP A 11 7.58 -3.44 2.57
N VAL A 12 6.58 -4.32 2.57
CA VAL A 12 5.22 -3.99 2.99
C VAL A 12 4.76 -4.99 4.03
N TRP A 13 4.56 -4.50 5.24
CA TRP A 13 4.05 -5.26 6.37
C TRP A 13 2.56 -4.98 6.51
N GLU A 14 1.75 -6.03 6.64
CA GLU A 14 0.32 -5.87 6.83
C GLU A 14 -0.19 -6.74 7.96
N ILE A 15 -0.95 -6.14 8.87
CA ILE A 15 -1.79 -6.86 9.82
C ILE A 15 -3.25 -6.48 9.57
N TYR A 16 -4.12 -7.47 9.58
CA TYR A 16 -5.54 -7.25 9.38
C TYR A 16 -6.39 -8.17 10.24
N SER A 17 -7.59 -7.71 10.55
CA SER A 17 -8.65 -8.49 11.18
C SER A 17 -9.85 -8.58 10.24
N ILE A 18 -10.49 -9.75 10.20
CA ILE A 18 -11.69 -9.99 9.40
C ILE A 18 -12.84 -10.32 10.34
N TRP A 19 -13.98 -9.65 10.11
CA TRP A 19 -15.20 -9.81 10.87
C TRP A 19 -16.31 -10.24 9.90
N ASN A 20 -16.75 -11.48 10.03
CA ASN A 20 -17.89 -11.96 9.23
C ASN A 20 -19.15 -11.23 9.68
N ILE A 21 -19.90 -10.69 8.72
CA ILE A 21 -21.21 -10.12 8.99
C ILE A 21 -22.22 -11.26 8.90
N PRO A 22 -23.04 -11.49 9.95
CA PRO A 22 -24.10 -12.48 9.90
C PRO A 22 -25.16 -12.02 8.89
N GLY A 23 -25.06 -12.53 7.66
CA GLY A 23 -25.98 -12.24 6.58
C GLY A 23 -26.97 -13.38 6.37
N GLY A 24 -28.03 -13.42 7.19
CA GLY A 24 -29.23 -14.25 6.97
C GLY A 24 -29.02 -15.65 6.38
N GLU A 25 -30.01 -16.11 5.61
CA GLU A 25 -29.87 -17.33 4.81
C GLU A 25 -29.00 -17.03 3.59
N LYS A 26 -27.90 -17.78 3.43
CA LYS A 26 -26.99 -17.61 2.29
C LYS A 26 -27.69 -18.05 1.01
N ILE A 27 -27.77 -17.16 0.02
CA ILE A 27 -28.31 -17.46 -1.32
C ILE A 27 -27.45 -18.52 -2.04
N SER A 28 -26.16 -18.61 -1.69
CA SER A 28 -25.18 -19.51 -2.30
C SER A 28 -24.23 -20.07 -1.23
N ARG A 29 -23.76 -21.31 -1.41
CA ARG A 29 -22.76 -21.93 -0.51
C ARG A 29 -21.47 -21.11 -0.42
N TYR A 30 -21.15 -20.36 -1.48
CA TYR A 30 -19.95 -19.52 -1.56
C TYR A 30 -20.19 -18.07 -1.13
N ALA A 31 -21.44 -17.70 -0.83
CA ALA A 31 -21.74 -16.37 -0.37
C ALA A 31 -21.07 -16.11 0.98
N ASN A 32 -20.30 -15.02 1.03
CA ASN A 32 -19.66 -14.55 2.25
C ASN A 32 -19.61 -13.03 2.25
N THR A 33 -19.92 -12.45 3.40
CA THR A 33 -19.89 -11.01 3.58
C THR A 33 -19.10 -10.72 4.83
N PHE A 34 -18.06 -9.89 4.71
CA PHE A 34 -17.19 -9.57 5.83
C PHE A 34 -16.64 -8.15 5.72
N ILE A 35 -16.26 -7.63 6.87
CA ILE A 35 -15.49 -6.39 6.99
C ILE A 35 -14.04 -6.77 7.26
N ARG A 36 -13.10 -6.14 6.57
CA ARG A 36 -11.67 -6.22 6.87
C ARG A 36 -11.18 -4.87 7.35
N LEU A 37 -10.54 -4.85 8.52
CA LEU A 37 -9.80 -3.69 9.01
C LEU A 37 -8.32 -4.05 8.95
N GLY A 38 -7.55 -3.27 8.20
CA GLY A 38 -6.12 -3.51 8.01
C GLY A 38 -5.27 -2.29 8.29
N TRP A 39 -4.04 -2.55 8.71
CA TRP A 39 -2.97 -1.59 8.80
C TRP A 39 -1.79 -2.10 7.99
N GLN A 40 -1.22 -1.20 7.19
CA GLN A 40 -0.08 -1.45 6.33
C GLN A 40 1.04 -0.47 6.67
N HIS A 41 2.25 -1.01 6.82
CA HIS A 41 3.47 -0.24 6.97
C HIS A 41 4.37 -0.50 5.77
N TYR A 42 4.79 0.58 5.13
CA TYR A 42 5.59 0.58 3.92
C TYR A 42 6.97 1.12 4.25
N THR A 43 8.01 0.38 3.86
CA THR A 43 9.37 0.90 3.73
C THR A 43 9.69 0.99 2.24
N TYR A 44 10.25 2.12 1.83
CA TYR A 44 10.62 2.39 0.46
C TYR A 44 12.14 2.40 0.34
N ASP A 45 12.69 1.67 -0.63
CA ASP A 45 14.12 1.80 -0.98
C ASP A 45 14.31 2.81 -2.12
N TYR A 46 13.25 3.12 -2.87
CA TYR A 46 13.28 4.02 -4.02
C TYR A 46 12.12 5.02 -3.96
N THR A 47 12.36 6.24 -4.46
CA THR A 47 11.31 7.22 -4.74
C THR A 47 11.07 7.34 -6.25
N GLY A 48 9.88 7.80 -6.65
CA GLY A 48 9.48 7.90 -8.06
C GLY A 48 9.05 6.55 -8.69
N SER A 49 9.22 5.43 -7.98
CA SER A 49 8.88 4.06 -8.42
C SER A 49 7.41 3.82 -8.76
N GLY A 50 6.51 4.68 -8.28
CA GLY A 50 5.07 4.64 -8.57
C GLY A 50 4.64 5.49 -9.77
N ASP A 51 5.55 6.25 -10.39
CA ASP A 51 5.28 7.09 -11.55
C ASP A 51 6.04 6.55 -12.78
N TRP A 52 5.29 6.28 -13.84
CA TRP A 52 5.81 5.76 -15.10
C TRP A 52 6.65 6.79 -15.88
N ASN A 53 6.55 8.08 -15.55
CA ASN A 53 7.36 9.16 -16.13
C ASN A 53 8.62 9.45 -15.33
N MET A 54 8.83 8.78 -14.20
CA MET A 54 9.98 9.01 -13.33
C MET A 54 10.91 7.81 -13.28
N LEU A 55 12.20 8.10 -13.18
CA LEU A 55 13.18 7.09 -12.86
C LEU A 55 13.06 6.75 -11.36
N PRO A 56 13.06 5.47 -10.96
CA PRO A 56 13.17 5.11 -9.55
C PRO A 56 14.57 5.49 -9.05
N LEU A 57 14.62 6.38 -8.06
CA LEU A 57 15.87 6.87 -7.45
C LEU A 57 16.02 6.27 -6.04
N ASP A 58 17.18 5.66 -5.77
CA ASP A 58 17.52 5.00 -4.50
C ASP A 58 17.70 6.06 -3.40
N ILE A 59 16.89 5.93 -2.34
CA ILE A 59 16.91 6.89 -1.23
C ILE A 59 18.13 6.72 -0.32
N ASN A 60 18.86 5.61 -0.45
CA ASN A 60 20.09 5.33 0.29
C ASN A 60 21.36 5.80 -0.47
N SER A 61 21.22 6.21 -1.73
CA SER A 61 22.31 6.73 -2.55
C SER A 61 22.45 8.26 -2.39
N ALA A 62 23.60 8.72 -1.88
CA ALA A 62 23.84 10.14 -1.64
C ALA A 62 23.77 10.99 -2.94
N ALA A 63 24.23 10.43 -4.06
CA ALA A 63 24.18 11.10 -5.36
C ALA A 63 22.75 11.28 -5.86
N GLU A 64 21.91 10.26 -5.70
CA GLU A 64 20.51 10.27 -6.14
C GLU A 64 19.64 11.13 -5.21
N MET A 65 19.93 11.14 -3.92
CA MET A 65 19.32 12.06 -2.95
C MET A 65 19.64 13.53 -3.26
N GLN A 66 20.87 13.83 -3.69
CA GLN A 66 21.22 15.17 -4.15
C GLN A 66 20.46 15.55 -5.42
N MET A 67 20.31 14.61 -6.37
CA MET A 67 19.51 14.83 -7.58
C MET A 67 18.04 15.09 -7.25
N LEU A 68 17.44 14.32 -6.34
CA LEU A 68 16.07 14.54 -5.85
C LEU A 68 15.87 15.94 -5.26
N GLN A 69 16.81 16.38 -4.42
CA GLN A 69 16.77 17.70 -3.83
C GLN A 69 16.89 18.81 -4.89
N MET A 70 17.74 18.63 -5.91
CA MET A 70 17.85 19.56 -7.05
C MET A 70 16.57 19.61 -7.89
N MET A 71 15.83 18.51 -7.96
CA MET A 71 14.51 18.43 -8.61
C MET A 71 13.38 19.01 -7.73
N GLY A 72 13.67 19.41 -6.49
CA GLY A 72 12.67 19.90 -5.54
C GLY A 72 11.70 18.82 -5.07
N MET A 73 12.13 17.55 -5.08
CA MET A 73 11.32 16.40 -4.71
C MET A 73 11.75 15.82 -3.38
N ASP A 74 10.77 15.54 -2.51
CA ASP A 74 11.00 14.86 -1.25
C ASP A 74 10.95 13.34 -1.42
N SER A 75 11.85 12.64 -0.73
CA SER A 75 11.81 11.18 -0.61
C SER A 75 10.90 10.76 0.56
N ILE A 76 10.15 9.68 0.37
CA ILE A 76 9.42 9.01 1.46
C ILE A 76 10.19 7.74 1.78
N LYS A 77 10.59 7.57 3.05
CA LYS A 77 11.22 6.34 3.53
C LYS A 77 10.21 5.37 4.14
N ASP A 78 9.30 5.91 4.95
CA ASP A 78 8.32 5.14 5.70
C ASP A 78 6.93 5.74 5.50
N ALA A 79 5.92 4.90 5.26
CA ALA A 79 4.52 5.32 5.23
C ALA A 79 3.61 4.33 5.94
N ASN A 80 2.55 4.84 6.56
CA ASN A 80 1.54 4.03 7.24
C ASN A 80 0.17 4.28 6.63
N GLN A 81 -0.59 3.21 6.43
CA GLN A 81 -1.95 3.26 5.91
C GLN A 81 -2.87 2.41 6.76
N VAL A 82 -3.99 2.99 7.19
CA VAL A 82 -5.12 2.24 7.77
C VAL A 82 -6.23 2.20 6.72
N TYR A 83 -6.84 1.03 6.55
CA TYR A 83 -7.93 0.86 5.61
C TYR A 83 -9.05 -0.01 6.19
N LEU A 84 -10.27 0.23 5.74
CA LEU A 84 -11.44 -0.59 6.01
C LEU A 84 -12.10 -0.97 4.69
N THR A 85 -12.33 -2.26 4.46
CA THR A 85 -13.07 -2.76 3.30
C THR A 85 -14.31 -3.52 3.75
N PHE A 86 -15.36 -3.40 2.94
CA PHE A 86 -16.54 -4.23 2.99
C PHE A 86 -16.54 -5.11 1.75
N GLU A 87 -16.53 -6.43 1.93
CA GLU A 87 -16.48 -7.39 0.84
C GLU A 87 -17.74 -8.26 0.88
N ALA A 88 -18.35 -8.45 -0.30
CA ALA A 88 -19.53 -9.29 -0.49
C ALA A 88 -19.33 -10.20 -1.71
N TYR A 89 -19.37 -11.51 -1.46
CA TYR A 89 -19.29 -12.57 -2.46
C TYR A 89 -20.68 -13.18 -2.63
N PHE A 90 -21.08 -13.47 -3.88
CA PHE A 90 -22.39 -14.00 -4.25
C PHE A 90 -22.26 -15.39 -4.88
#